data_AF-A0A0G2AAD0-F1
#
_entry.id   AF-A0A0G2AAD0-F1
#
_cell.length_a   1.000
_cell.length_b   1.000
_cell.length_c   1.000
_cell.angle_alpha   90.00
_cell.angle_beta   90.00
_cell.angle_gamma   90.00
#
_symmetry.space_group_name_H-M   'P 1'
#
loop_
_entity.id
_entity.type
_entity.pdbx_description
1 polymer ?
#
loop_
_entity_poly.entity_id
_entity_poly.type
_entity_poly.pdbx_seq_one_letter_code
_entity_poly.pdbx_strand_id
1 'polypeptide(L)'
;MKAFSKNLLTAIAILLLITGAFALFGKPFETPKVISLTQLAQDINEELVEKVMVSGNKLEISYKDGGSAVSQKEAESGLSETLLNYGGTE
;
A
#
# COMPACT_ATOMS: atom_id res chain seq x y z
N MET A 1 44.93 10.90 -12.04
CA MET A 1 43.74 10.66 -12.89
C MET A 1 43.17 9.25 -12.78
N LYS A 2 43.96 8.16 -12.84
CA LYS A 2 43.45 6.76 -12.77
C LYS A 2 42.68 6.41 -11.48
N ALA A 3 43.11 6.91 -10.32
CA ALA A 3 42.43 6.66 -9.04
C ALA A 3 41.07 7.35 -8.95
N PHE A 4 40.94 8.57 -9.49
CA PHE A 4 39.68 9.31 -9.53
C PHE A 4 38.66 8.60 -10.42
N SER A 5 39.07 8.19 -11.63
CA SER A 5 38.19 7.42 -12.54
C SER A 5 37.80 6.05 -11.98
N LYS A 6 38.70 5.37 -11.25
CA LYS A 6 38.39 4.10 -10.58
C LYS A 6 37.35 4.29 -9.48
N ASN A 7 37.52 5.31 -8.63
CA ASN A 7 36.57 5.61 -7.55
C ASN A 7 35.20 6.03 -8.09
N LEU A 8 35.18 6.81 -9.18
CA LEU A 8 33.95 7.20 -9.87
C LEU A 8 33.21 5.98 -10.44
N LEU A 9 33.93 5.07 -11.10
CA LEU A 9 33.34 3.84 -11.65
C LEU A 9 32.78 2.94 -10.53
N THR A 10 33.50 2.84 -9.41
CA THR A 10 33.03 2.09 -8.24
C THR A 10 31.77 2.72 -7.63
N ALA A 11 31.72 4.05 -7.51
CA ALA A 11 30.54 4.76 -7.00
C ALA A 11 29.31 4.53 -7.90
N ILE A 12 29.49 4.60 -9.22
CA ILE A 12 28.41 4.33 -10.20
C ILE A 12 27.96 2.87 -10.09
N ALA A 13 28.89 1.91 -9.97
CA ALA A 13 28.55 0.50 -9.82
C ALA A 13 27.72 0.24 -8.54
N ILE A 14 28.09 0.87 -7.42
CA ILE A 14 27.32 0.78 -6.18
C ILE A 14 25.92 1.37 -6.37
N LEU A 15 25.81 2.54 -7.00
CA LEU A 15 24.51 3.16 -7.28
C LEU A 15 23.63 2.24 -8.15
N LEU A 16 24.19 1.62 -9.19
CA LEU A 16 23.47 0.69 -10.05
C LEU A 16 23.02 -0.56 -9.31
N LEU A 17 23.84 -1.08 -8.40
CA LEU A 17 23.44 -2.22 -7.55
C LEU A 17 22.27 -1.84 -6.62
N ILE A 18 22.31 -0.66 -6.03
CA ILE A 18 21.21 -0.17 -5.17
C ILE A 18 19.93 0.02 -6.00
N THR A 19 20.01 0.73 -7.13
CA THR A 19 18.87 0.94 -8.03
C THR A 19 18.33 -0.37 -8.58
N GLY A 20 19.21 -1.32 -8.95
CA GLY A 20 18.83 -2.65 -9.41
C GLY A 20 18.10 -3.44 -8.32
N ALA A 21 18.56 -3.38 -7.07
CA ALA A 21 17.84 -3.97 -5.95
C ALA A 21 16.45 -3.35 -5.77
N PHE A 22 16.34 -2.02 -5.80
CA PHE A 22 15.03 -1.34 -5.76
C PHE A 22 14.12 -1.73 -6.93
N ALA A 23 14.66 -1.98 -8.12
CA ALA A 23 13.86 -2.42 -9.26
C ALA A 23 13.34 -3.86 -9.12
N LEU A 24 14.08 -4.74 -8.43
CA LEU A 24 13.69 -6.13 -8.21
C LEU A 24 12.73 -6.31 -7.01
N PHE A 25 12.88 -5.49 -5.97
CA PHE A 25 12.10 -5.59 -4.73
C PHE A 25 11.04 -4.47 -4.57
N GLY A 26 11.11 -3.43 -5.39
CA GLY A 26 10.12 -2.36 -5.39
C GLY A 26 8.82 -2.86 -6.00
N LYS A 27 7.73 -2.82 -5.22
CA LYS A 27 6.40 -3.05 -5.77
C LYS A 27 6.06 -1.94 -6.77
N PRO A 28 5.51 -2.25 -7.96
CA PRO A 28 5.01 -1.22 -8.86
C PRO A 28 4.01 -0.33 -8.12
N PHE A 29 4.12 0.98 -8.35
CA PHE A 29 3.18 1.94 -7.79
C PHE A 29 1.84 1.77 -8.52
N GLU A 30 1.06 0.77 -8.12
CA GLU A 30 -0.32 0.64 -8.57
C GLU A 30 -1.12 1.79 -7.99
N THR A 31 -1.87 2.47 -8.86
CA THR A 31 -2.83 3.47 -8.38
C THR A 31 -3.87 2.70 -7.56
N PRO A 32 -4.00 2.96 -6.25
CA PRO A 32 -4.86 2.15 -5.42
C PRO A 32 -6.30 2.34 -5.89
N LYS A 33 -6.97 1.21 -6.16
CA LYS A 33 -8.34 1.20 -6.67
C LYS A 33 -9.28 1.84 -5.65
N VAL A 34 -10.18 2.72 -6.10
CA VAL A 34 -11.22 3.25 -5.22
C VAL A 34 -12.34 2.22 -5.09
N ILE A 35 -12.64 1.80 -3.86
CA ILE A 35 -13.68 0.83 -3.53
C ILE A 35 -14.72 1.43 -2.58
N SER A 36 -15.96 0.93 -2.63
CA SER A 36 -17.00 1.33 -1.69
C SER A 36 -16.78 0.71 -0.31
N LEU A 37 -17.41 1.29 0.72
CA LEU A 37 -17.40 0.72 2.08
C LEU A 37 -18.03 -0.67 2.13
N THR A 38 -19.07 -0.92 1.32
CA THR A 38 -19.70 -2.24 1.21
C THR A 38 -18.72 -3.27 0.65
N GLN A 39 -17.97 -2.92 -0.40
CA GLN A 39 -16.95 -3.81 -0.94
C GLN A 39 -15.85 -4.06 0.10
N LEU A 40 -15.42 -3.02 0.81
CA LEU A 40 -14.45 -3.18 1.88
C LEU A 40 -14.95 -4.12 2.99
N ALA A 41 -16.20 -3.98 3.43
CA ALA A 41 -16.79 -4.86 4.43
C ALA A 41 -16.85 -6.32 3.94
N GLN A 42 -17.21 -6.54 2.68
CA GLN A 42 -17.17 -7.86 2.05
C GLN A 42 -15.75 -8.43 2.02
N ASP A 43 -14.77 -7.67 1.58
CA ASP A 43 -13.38 -8.10 1.47
C ASP A 43 -12.76 -8.43 2.84
N ILE A 44 -13.20 -7.73 3.91
CA ILE A 44 -12.83 -8.04 5.30
C ILE A 44 -13.44 -9.37 5.72
N ASN A 45 -14.74 -9.58 5.45
CA ASN A 45 -15.43 -10.84 5.79
C ASN A 45 -14.86 -12.05 5.02
N GLU A 46 -14.39 -11.84 3.80
CA GLU A 46 -13.71 -12.86 2.98
C GLU A 46 -12.23 -13.05 3.38
N GLU A 47 -11.76 -12.38 4.43
CA GLU A 47 -10.38 -12.39 4.92
C GLU A 47 -9.33 -12.03 3.84
N LEU A 48 -9.69 -11.20 2.85
CA LEU A 48 -8.77 -10.77 1.78
C LEU A 48 -7.87 -9.60 2.23
N VAL A 49 -8.36 -8.81 3.20
CA VAL A 49 -7.67 -7.63 3.72
C VAL A 49 -6.59 -8.03 4.74
N GLU A 50 -5.38 -7.53 4.53
CA GLU A 50 -4.26 -7.67 5.47
C GLU A 50 -4.24 -6.52 6.47
N LYS A 51 -4.48 -5.29 6.00
CA LYS A 51 -4.39 -4.08 6.84
C LYS A 51 -5.30 -2.98 6.33
N VAL A 52 -5.92 -2.24 7.26
CA VAL A 52 -6.61 -0.98 6.99
C VAL A 52 -5.95 0.14 7.78
N MET A 53 -5.51 1.21 7.11
CA MET A 53 -5.02 2.44 7.74
C MET A 53 -6.04 3.56 7.60
N VAL A 54 -6.28 4.27 8.71
CA VAL A 54 -7.24 5.36 8.77
C VAL A 54 -6.50 6.69 8.83
N SER A 55 -6.72 7.54 7.83
CA SER A 55 -6.17 8.89 7.72
C SER A 55 -7.31 9.90 7.59
N GLY A 56 -7.82 10.36 8.74
CA GLY A 56 -9.03 11.19 8.80
C GLY A 56 -10.24 10.39 8.30
N ASN A 57 -10.80 10.80 7.15
CA ASN A 57 -11.91 10.10 6.49
C ASN A 57 -11.44 9.11 5.42
N LYS A 58 -10.16 9.15 5.04
CA LYS A 58 -9.61 8.25 4.03
C LYS A 58 -9.21 6.93 4.68
N LEU A 59 -9.57 5.84 4.02
CA LEU A 59 -9.17 4.48 4.38
C LEU A 59 -8.20 3.97 3.31
N GLU A 60 -7.04 3.49 3.73
CA GLU A 60 -6.06 2.84 2.87
C GLU A 60 -6.03 1.35 3.20
N ILE A 61 -6.24 0.51 2.20
CA ILE A 61 -6.44 -0.93 2.35
C ILE A 61 -5.27 -1.65 1.68
N SER A 62 -4.65 -2.56 2.40
CA SER A 62 -3.64 -3.49 1.90
C SER A 62 -4.22 -4.89 1.90
N TYR A 63 -4.16 -5.56 0.76
CA TYR A 63 -4.65 -6.93 0.59
C TYR A 63 -3.52 -7.95 0.75
N LYS A 64 -3.88 -9.18 1.15
CA LYS A 64 -2.95 -10.30 1.32
C LYS A 64 -2.24 -10.71 0.02
N ASP A 65 -2.84 -10.44 -1.13
CA ASP A 65 -2.24 -10.67 -2.46
C ASP A 65 -1.22 -9.59 -2.86
N GLY A 66 -1.05 -8.56 -2.04
CA GLY A 66 -0.15 -7.43 -2.27
C GLY A 66 -0.81 -6.22 -2.96
N GLY A 67 -2.09 -6.31 -3.32
CA GLY A 67 -2.88 -5.23 -3.90
C GLY A 67 -3.16 -4.10 -2.90
N SER A 68 -3.57 -2.94 -3.40
CA SER A 68 -3.94 -1.80 -2.56
C SER A 68 -5.20 -1.10 -3.07
N ALA A 69 -6.05 -0.67 -2.15
CA ALA A 69 -7.26 0.09 -2.43
C ALA A 69 -7.41 1.29 -1.50
N VAL A 70 -8.27 2.22 -1.90
CA VAL A 70 -8.68 3.36 -1.08
C VAL A 70 -10.20 3.36 -0.97
N SER A 71 -10.69 3.65 0.23
CA SER A 71 -12.10 3.95 0.48
C SER A 71 -12.23 5.21 1.33
N GLN A 72 -13.46 5.65 1.57
CA GLN A 72 -13.74 6.83 2.37
C GLN A 72 -14.90 6.53 3.31
N LYS A 73 -14.71 6.84 4.59
CA LYS A 73 -15.78 6.79 5.60
C LYS A 73 -16.50 8.13 5.71
N GLU A 74 -17.69 8.12 6.28
CA GLU A 74 -18.38 9.33 6.70
C GLU A 74 -17.61 10.05 7.82
N ALA A 75 -17.68 11.38 7.84
CA ALA A 75 -16.86 12.21 8.72
C ALA A 75 -17.13 11.96 10.22
N GLU A 76 -18.38 11.61 10.55
CA GLU A 76 -18.90 11.57 11.91
C GLU A 76 -18.93 10.16 12.54
N SER A 77 -18.62 9.09 11.78
CA SER A 77 -18.69 7.69 12.27
C SER A 77 -17.32 7.07 12.54
N GLY A 78 -17.21 6.26 13.60
CA GLY A 78 -16.04 5.40 13.82
C GLY A 78 -15.92 4.34 12.73
N LEU A 79 -14.69 3.92 12.37
CA LEU A 79 -14.49 2.91 11.32
C LEU A 79 -15.20 1.59 11.67
N SER A 80 -15.04 1.10 12.91
CA SER A 80 -15.66 -0.14 13.37
C SER A 80 -17.18 -0.10 13.25
N GLU A 81 -17.80 1.01 13.68
CA GLU A 81 -19.24 1.21 13.61
C GLU A 81 -19.74 1.34 12.17
N THR A 82 -18.94 1.97 11.31
CA THR A 82 -19.20 2.03 9.87
C THR A 82 -19.17 0.63 9.26
N LEU A 83 -18.13 -0.15 9.53
CA LEU A 83 -17.99 -1.50 8.97
C LEU A 83 -19.12 -2.43 9.45
N LEU A 84 -19.49 -2.39 10.73
CA LEU A 84 -20.65 -3.12 11.26
C LEU A 84 -21.95 -2.77 10.51
N ASN A 85 -22.18 -1.49 10.22
CA ASN A 85 -23.36 -1.02 9.48
C ASN A 85 -23.39 -1.48 8.01
N TYR A 86 -22.23 -1.80 7.41
CA TYR A 86 -22.11 -2.28 6.03
C TYR A 86 -21.90 -3.81 5.94
N GLY A 87 -22.10 -4.54 7.04
CA GLY A 87 -22.08 -6.00 7.07
C GLY A 87 -20.78 -6.63 7.56
N GLY A 88 -19.83 -5.85 8.10
CA GLY A 88 -18.67 -6.38 8.81
C GLY A 88 -19.09 -7.14 10.07
N THR A 89 -18.48 -8.28 10.33
CA THR A 89 -18.70 -9.07 11.56
C THR A 89 -17.73 -8.66 12.67
N GLU A 90 -18.13 -8.82 13.93
CA GLU A 90 -17.29 -8.56 15.13
C GLU A 90 -15.99 -9.37 15.16
#